data_AF-A0A2V6RZ42-F1
#
_entry.id   AF-A0A2V6RZ42-F1
#
_cell.length_a   1.000
_cell.length_b   1.000
_cell.length_c   1.000
_cell.angle_alpha   90.00
_cell.angle_beta   90.00
_cell.angle_gamma   90.00
#
_symmetry.space_group_name_H-M   'P 1'
#
loop_
_entity.id
_entity.type
_entity.pdbx_description
1 polymer ?
#
loop_
_entity_poly.entity_id
_entity_poly.type
_entity_poly.pdbx_seq_one_letter_code
_entity_poly.pdbx_strand_id
1 'polypeptide(L)'
;MTFLVTPSAPQGHCRTLSEDRVAYKSLIEWIFRQAKLLACKMPHPRVVRRTVEKTTTQTEKKENTMFAQWNKRRFKMGSQRGFTLIELMIVVAIIGILAAIAIPLYANVQARARIAKAQADARALASAVSIYSAHMGFVPTALTELTGVVTNTQGQTAGPFMATLPTSPAGWTPSTGYVYAYSTAAGTYNLSATGDGATVTLP
;
A
#
# COMPACT_ATOMS: atom_id res chain seq x y z
N MET A 1 26.90 50.60 24.51
CA MET A 1 25.86 49.56 24.47
C MET A 1 25.26 49.62 23.07
N THR A 2 25.26 48.57 22.24
CA THR A 2 24.60 47.28 22.47
C THR A 2 25.20 46.25 21.50
N PHE A 3 25.57 45.09 22.03
CA PHE A 3 26.05 43.92 21.27
C PHE A 3 24.92 43.32 20.43
N LEU A 4 25.14 43.11 19.13
CA LEU A 4 24.28 42.24 18.31
C LEU A 4 24.89 40.83 18.28
N VAL A 5 24.21 39.92 18.96
CA VAL A 5 24.45 38.47 18.96
C VAL A 5 23.77 37.89 17.72
N THR A 6 24.55 37.28 16.82
CA THR A 6 24.04 36.42 15.75
C THR A 6 23.90 34.98 16.28
N PRO A 7 22.77 34.29 16.07
CA PRO A 7 22.66 32.88 16.41
C PRO A 7 23.29 31.99 15.32
N SER A 8 24.14 31.08 15.76
CA SER A 8 24.85 30.05 15.00
C SER A 8 23.94 28.90 14.60
N ALA A 9 24.03 28.48 13.33
CA ALA A 9 23.39 27.27 12.82
C ALA A 9 24.18 26.01 13.24
N PRO A 10 23.53 24.94 13.73
CA PRO A 10 24.20 23.67 13.96
C PRO A 10 24.25 22.84 12.66
N GLN A 11 25.46 22.61 12.15
CA GLN A 11 25.75 21.68 11.05
C GLN A 11 25.66 20.23 11.54
N GLY A 12 24.46 19.66 11.48
CA GLY A 12 24.22 18.24 11.73
C GLY A 12 24.80 17.38 10.60
N HIS A 13 25.91 16.69 10.88
CA HIS A 13 26.47 15.67 10.02
C HIS A 13 25.50 14.49 9.87
N CYS A 14 24.87 14.36 8.72
CA CYS A 14 24.13 13.16 8.35
C CYS A 14 25.15 12.07 7.98
N ARG A 15 25.50 11.19 8.93
CA ARG A 15 26.23 9.96 8.62
C ARG A 15 25.32 9.08 7.77
N THR A 16 25.64 8.96 6.49
CA THR A 16 25.02 8.01 5.58
C THR A 16 25.32 6.59 6.05
N LEU A 17 24.30 5.91 6.57
CA LEU A 17 24.26 4.46 6.71
C LEU A 17 24.25 3.83 5.30
N SER A 18 25.43 3.72 4.68
CA SER A 18 25.62 3.07 3.38
C SER A 18 26.47 1.80 3.44
N GLU A 19 27.08 1.46 4.57
CA GLU A 19 27.98 0.29 4.67
C GLU A 19 27.25 -1.08 4.77
N ASP A 20 26.01 -1.15 5.27
CA ASP A 20 25.37 -2.46 5.56
C ASP A 20 24.71 -3.14 4.35
N ARG A 21 24.59 -2.46 3.20
CA ARG A 21 23.91 -3.03 2.02
C ARG A 21 24.77 -4.00 1.20
N VAL A 22 26.08 -4.06 1.41
CA VAL A 22 26.98 -4.90 0.60
C VAL A 22 27.00 -6.36 1.09
N ALA A 23 26.87 -6.62 2.39
CA ALA A 23 26.94 -7.97 2.94
C ALA A 23 25.69 -8.83 2.67
N TYR A 24 24.49 -8.23 2.59
CA TYR A 24 23.24 -8.98 2.36
C TYR A 24 23.03 -9.37 0.90
N LYS A 25 23.72 -8.68 -0.03
CA LYS A 25 23.59 -8.87 -1.47
C LYS A 25 24.25 -10.17 -1.95
N SER A 26 25.34 -10.61 -1.31
CA SER A 26 26.04 -11.85 -1.66
C SER A 26 25.30 -13.11 -1.23
N LEU A 27 24.59 -13.08 -0.09
CA LEU A 27 23.86 -14.23 0.45
C LEU A 27 22.58 -14.53 -0.35
N ILE A 28 21.85 -13.50 -0.78
CA ILE A 28 20.59 -13.65 -1.56
C ILE A 28 20.87 -14.06 -3.00
N GLU A 29 21.91 -13.52 -3.63
CA GLU A 29 22.33 -13.90 -4.99
C GLU A 29 22.79 -15.36 -5.08
N TRP A 30 23.43 -15.90 -4.03
CA TRP A 30 23.83 -17.30 -3.97
C TRP A 30 22.63 -18.26 -3.88
N ILE A 31 21.58 -17.88 -3.13
CA ILE A 31 20.35 -18.68 -2.97
C ILE A 31 19.50 -18.67 -4.26
N PHE A 32 19.36 -17.52 -4.93
CA PHE A 32 18.60 -17.43 -6.18
C PHE A 32 19.29 -18.14 -7.37
N ARG A 33 20.63 -18.20 -7.39
CA ARG A 33 21.39 -18.95 -8.41
C ARG A 33 21.16 -20.46 -8.34
N GLN A 34 20.92 -21.01 -7.15
CA GLN A 34 20.59 -22.43 -6.96
C GLN A 34 19.15 -22.76 -7.39
N ALA A 35 18.18 -21.87 -7.11
CA ALA A 35 16.78 -22.09 -7.46
C ALA A 35 16.49 -22.04 -8.98
N LYS A 36 17.27 -21.25 -9.75
CA LYS A 36 17.04 -21.05 -11.19
C LYS A 36 17.42 -22.26 -12.05
N LEU A 37 18.15 -23.24 -11.51
CA LEU A 37 18.53 -24.48 -12.21
C LEU A 37 17.45 -25.59 -12.12
N LEU A 38 16.41 -25.43 -11.30
CA LEU A 38 15.38 -26.47 -11.07
C LEU A 38 14.04 -26.23 -11.80
N ALA A 39 13.83 -25.06 -12.42
CA ALA A 39 12.53 -24.68 -12.99
C ALA A 39 12.35 -24.96 -14.51
N CYS A 40 13.16 -25.85 -15.10
CA CYS A 40 13.02 -26.23 -16.52
C CYS A 40 12.33 -27.59 -16.71
N LYS A 41 11.13 -27.78 -16.15
CA LYS A 41 10.17 -28.82 -16.61
C LYS A 41 8.81 -28.72 -15.92
N MET A 42 7.94 -27.78 -16.32
CA MET A 42 6.51 -27.93 -16.01
C MET A 42 5.64 -27.57 -17.22
N PRO A 43 4.82 -28.52 -17.71
CA PRO A 43 3.88 -28.27 -18.79
C PRO A 43 2.62 -27.55 -18.28
N HIS A 44 2.25 -26.53 -19.03
CA HIS A 44 1.00 -25.77 -19.05
C HIS A 44 -0.29 -26.63 -18.99
N PRO A 45 -1.26 -26.30 -18.11
CA PRO A 45 -2.58 -26.92 -18.11
C PRO A 45 -3.52 -26.32 -19.19
N ARG A 46 -4.19 -27.20 -19.94
CA ARG A 46 -5.17 -26.88 -20.98
C ARG A 46 -6.58 -26.77 -20.35
N VAL A 47 -7.18 -25.59 -20.39
CA VAL A 47 -8.53 -25.34 -19.83
C VAL A 47 -9.60 -25.85 -20.80
N VAL A 48 -10.40 -26.83 -20.36
CA VAL A 48 -11.59 -27.33 -21.06
C VAL A 48 -12.79 -26.48 -20.67
N ARG A 49 -13.44 -25.83 -21.64
CA ARG A 49 -14.70 -25.10 -21.44
C ARG A 49 -15.83 -26.11 -21.21
N ARG A 50 -16.49 -26.05 -20.06
CA ARG A 50 -17.78 -26.72 -19.85
C ARG A 50 -18.91 -25.75 -20.15
N THR A 51 -19.78 -26.12 -21.08
CA THR A 51 -21.06 -25.48 -21.33
C THR A 51 -21.95 -25.66 -20.08
N VAL A 52 -22.52 -24.56 -19.58
CA VAL A 52 -23.44 -24.55 -18.44
C VAL A 52 -24.84 -24.86 -18.95
N GLU A 53 -25.34 -26.05 -18.61
CA GLU A 53 -26.71 -26.47 -18.83
C GLU A 53 -27.60 -25.86 -17.74
N LYS A 54 -28.69 -25.20 -18.15
CA LYS A 54 -29.62 -24.47 -17.28
C LYS A 54 -30.62 -25.46 -16.68
N THR A 55 -30.60 -25.67 -15.36
CA THR A 55 -31.65 -26.41 -14.65
C THR A 55 -32.60 -25.44 -13.95
N THR A 56 -33.82 -25.46 -14.47
CA THR A 56 -35.04 -24.78 -14.02
C THR A 56 -35.30 -24.95 -12.53
N THR A 57 -35.61 -23.83 -11.88
CA THR A 57 -36.19 -23.74 -10.53
C THR A 57 -37.56 -24.41 -10.47
N GLN A 58 -37.70 -25.45 -9.66
CA GLN A 58 -38.99 -25.88 -9.14
C GLN A 58 -38.93 -26.00 -7.61
N THR A 59 -39.62 -25.07 -6.98
CA THR A 59 -40.21 -25.15 -5.64
C THR A 59 -41.27 -26.23 -5.59
N GLU A 60 -41.10 -27.24 -4.74
CA GLU A 60 -42.25 -27.91 -4.12
C GLU A 60 -41.92 -28.47 -2.74
N LYS A 61 -42.74 -28.08 -1.76
CA LYS A 61 -42.82 -28.63 -0.41
C LYS A 61 -43.12 -30.13 -0.49
N LYS A 62 -42.31 -30.95 0.19
CA LYS A 62 -42.77 -32.16 0.91
C LYS A 62 -41.61 -32.76 1.72
N GLU A 63 -41.96 -33.16 2.94
CA GLU A 63 -41.26 -34.17 3.76
C GLU A 63 -40.05 -33.76 4.59
N ASN A 64 -40.39 -33.15 5.74
CA ASN A 64 -39.76 -33.45 7.02
C ASN A 64 -39.82 -34.96 7.33
N THR A 65 -38.97 -35.80 6.73
CA THR A 65 -38.70 -37.18 7.20
C THR A 65 -37.41 -37.81 6.65
N MET A 66 -36.55 -37.08 5.92
CA MET A 66 -35.33 -37.68 5.33
C MET A 66 -34.00 -37.01 5.71
N PHE A 67 -33.98 -36.16 6.75
CA PHE A 67 -32.71 -35.69 7.35
C PHE A 67 -32.26 -36.52 8.56
N ALA A 68 -32.93 -37.64 8.86
CA ALA A 68 -32.50 -38.59 9.89
C ALA A 68 -31.47 -39.63 9.38
N GLN A 69 -31.02 -39.55 8.12
CA GLN A 69 -30.21 -40.61 7.49
C GLN A 69 -28.78 -40.21 7.11
N TRP A 70 -28.35 -38.97 7.38
CA TRP A 70 -27.02 -38.50 6.95
C TRP A 70 -25.94 -38.49 8.05
N ASN A 71 -26.12 -39.22 9.16
CA ASN A 71 -25.05 -39.42 10.15
C ASN A 71 -24.32 -40.77 10.03
N LYS A 72 -24.39 -41.44 8.86
CA LYS A 72 -23.73 -42.73 8.62
C LYS A 72 -22.47 -42.66 7.76
N ARG A 73 -21.77 -41.53 7.71
CA ARG A 73 -20.37 -41.51 7.30
C ARG A 73 -19.49 -41.66 8.53
N ARG A 74 -19.40 -42.89 9.06
CA ARG A 74 -18.24 -43.27 9.86
C ARG A 74 -17.02 -43.08 8.96
N PHE A 75 -16.26 -42.00 9.19
CA PHE A 75 -14.90 -41.93 8.68
C PHE A 75 -14.19 -43.18 9.18
N LYS A 76 -13.95 -44.16 8.29
CA LYS A 76 -12.99 -45.21 8.57
C LYS A 76 -11.71 -44.48 8.96
N MET A 77 -11.32 -44.59 10.23
CA MET A 77 -10.00 -44.18 10.70
C MET A 77 -8.99 -45.08 9.99
N GLY A 78 -8.66 -44.75 8.75
CA GLY A 78 -7.48 -45.28 8.09
C GLY A 78 -6.29 -44.87 8.94
N SER A 79 -5.47 -45.85 9.32
CA SER A 79 -4.15 -45.71 9.94
C SER A 79 -3.69 -44.26 10.07
N GLN A 80 -4.04 -43.63 11.18
CA GLN A 80 -3.56 -42.30 11.54
C GLN A 80 -2.08 -42.45 11.87
N ARG A 81 -1.22 -42.32 10.85
CA ARG A 81 0.22 -42.10 11.04
C ARG A 81 0.36 -40.77 11.75
N GLY A 82 0.59 -40.81 13.06
CA GLY A 82 0.74 -39.63 13.89
C GLY A 82 1.91 -38.77 13.40
N PHE A 83 1.68 -37.46 13.36
CA PHE A 83 2.72 -36.45 13.15
C PHE A 83 3.78 -36.64 14.23
N THR A 84 5.04 -36.84 13.85
CA THR A 84 6.09 -36.98 14.85
C THR A 84 6.38 -35.61 15.47
N LEU A 85 6.59 -35.54 16.79
CA LEU A 85 6.91 -34.27 17.46
C LEU A 85 8.17 -33.61 16.87
N ILE A 86 9.13 -34.43 16.40
CA ILE A 86 10.35 -33.96 15.74
C ILE A 86 10.07 -33.30 14.39
N GLU A 87 9.08 -33.79 13.64
CA GLU A 87 8.65 -33.23 12.36
C GLU A 87 7.97 -31.87 12.55
N LEU A 88 7.24 -31.67 13.66
CA LEU A 88 6.72 -30.35 14.00
C LEU A 88 7.84 -29.40 14.48
N MET A 89 8.81 -29.90 15.26
CA MET A 89 9.90 -29.08 15.80
C MET A 89 10.80 -28.49 14.71
N ILE A 90 11.16 -29.27 13.69
CA ILE A 90 11.99 -28.75 12.60
C ILE A 90 11.24 -27.72 11.75
N VAL A 91 9.93 -27.86 11.58
CA VAL A 91 9.11 -26.92 10.81
C VAL A 91 9.07 -25.55 11.48
N VAL A 92 8.82 -25.50 12.79
CA VAL A 92 8.81 -24.22 13.51
C VAL A 92 10.20 -23.59 13.59
N ALA A 93 11.25 -24.41 13.63
CA ALA A 93 12.64 -23.91 13.57
C ALA A 93 12.94 -23.22 12.23
N ILE A 94 12.55 -23.84 11.10
CA ILE A 94 12.75 -23.25 9.77
C ILE A 94 11.90 -21.98 9.61
N ILE A 95 10.63 -21.99 10.03
CA ILE A 95 9.76 -20.80 9.98
C ILE A 95 10.35 -19.67 10.84
N GLY A 96 10.96 -19.98 11.99
CA GLY A 96 11.63 -19.00 12.84
C GLY A 96 12.79 -18.29 12.13
N ILE A 97 13.64 -19.04 11.42
CA ILE A 97 14.76 -18.47 10.66
C ILE A 97 14.25 -17.56 9.53
N LEU A 98 13.22 -18.00 8.80
CA LEU A 98 12.63 -17.20 7.72
C LEU A 98 11.97 -15.91 8.25
N ALA A 99 11.25 -15.99 9.38
CA ALA A 99 10.58 -14.85 9.99
C ALA A 99 11.57 -13.80 10.51
N ALA A 100 12.69 -14.23 11.11
CA ALA A 100 13.73 -13.34 11.62
C ALA A 100 14.30 -12.42 10.53
N ILE A 101 14.47 -12.93 9.31
CA ILE A 101 14.95 -12.15 8.15
C ILE A 101 13.81 -11.33 7.52
N ALA A 102 12.61 -11.91 7.41
CA ALA A 102 11.51 -11.30 6.68
C ALA A 102 10.92 -10.06 7.38
N ILE A 103 10.78 -10.08 8.72
CA ILE A 103 10.13 -9.01 9.50
C ILE A 103 10.80 -7.63 9.28
N PRO A 104 12.12 -7.45 9.50
CA PRO A 104 12.75 -6.14 9.33
C PRO A 104 12.73 -5.65 7.87
N LEU A 105 12.90 -6.56 6.91
CA LEU A 105 12.82 -6.23 5.49
C LEU A 105 11.43 -5.74 5.10
N TYR A 106 10.39 -6.45 5.55
CA TYR A 106 9.00 -6.14 5.23
C TYR A 106 8.59 -4.77 5.79
N ALA A 107 9.03 -4.41 6.99
CA ALA A 107 8.78 -3.10 7.57
C ALA A 107 9.37 -1.96 6.72
N ASN A 108 10.59 -2.11 6.19
CA ASN A 108 11.21 -1.11 5.33
C ASN A 108 10.48 -0.98 3.98
N VAL A 109 10.10 -2.11 3.37
CA VAL A 109 9.34 -2.12 2.12
C VAL A 109 7.98 -1.43 2.30
N GLN A 110 7.28 -1.70 3.41
CA GLN A 110 6.04 -1.00 3.73
C GLN A 110 6.24 0.51 3.89
N ALA A 111 7.26 0.96 4.63
CA ALA A 111 7.55 2.38 4.81
C ALA A 111 7.82 3.08 3.46
N ARG A 112 8.62 2.47 2.59
CA ARG A 112 8.87 3.00 1.24
C ARG A 112 7.61 3.04 0.38
N ALA A 113 6.77 2.02 0.46
CA ALA A 113 5.49 1.98 -0.27
C ALA A 113 4.55 3.12 0.18
N ARG A 114 4.52 3.43 1.48
CA ARG A 114 3.74 4.56 2.03
C ARG A 114 4.27 5.90 1.51
N ILE A 115 5.59 6.12 1.53
CA ILE A 115 6.20 7.34 0.99
C ILE A 115 5.89 7.49 -0.52
N ALA A 116 6.02 6.40 -1.28
CA ALA A 116 5.70 6.40 -2.71
C ALA A 116 4.21 6.71 -2.97
N LYS A 117 3.30 6.15 -2.16
CA LYS A 117 1.87 6.50 -2.21
C LYS A 117 1.64 7.97 -1.91
N ALA A 118 2.23 8.50 -0.84
CA ALA A 118 2.09 9.91 -0.47
C ALA A 118 2.58 10.84 -1.59
N GLN A 119 3.68 10.47 -2.25
CA GLN A 119 4.19 11.22 -3.40
C GLN A 119 3.26 11.14 -4.63
N ALA A 120 2.67 9.97 -4.91
CA ALA A 120 1.71 9.82 -6.00
C ALA A 120 0.44 10.65 -5.75
N ASP A 121 -0.11 10.56 -4.55
CA ASP A 121 -1.30 11.31 -4.13
C ASP A 121 -1.03 12.83 -4.15
N ALA A 122 0.14 13.28 -3.67
CA ALA A 122 0.50 14.69 -3.70
C ALA A 122 0.68 15.23 -5.14
N ARG A 123 1.17 14.41 -6.08
CA ARG A 123 1.23 14.77 -7.51
C ARG A 123 -0.17 14.86 -8.13
N ALA A 124 -1.09 13.97 -7.75
CA ALA A 124 -2.47 14.05 -8.19
C ALA A 124 -3.14 15.35 -7.70
N LEU A 125 -2.88 15.73 -6.44
CA LEU A 125 -3.32 17.01 -5.88
C LEU A 125 -2.74 18.20 -6.64
N ALA A 126 -1.42 18.22 -6.87
CA ALA A 126 -0.76 19.29 -7.62
C ALA A 126 -1.33 19.43 -9.04
N SER A 127 -1.59 18.31 -9.71
CA SER A 127 -2.23 18.31 -11.03
C SER A 127 -3.66 18.84 -10.99
N ALA A 128 -4.44 18.51 -9.95
CA ALA A 128 -5.80 19.03 -9.83
C ALA A 128 -5.79 20.54 -9.52
N VAL A 129 -4.85 21.00 -8.70
CA VAL A 129 -4.61 22.42 -8.39
C VAL A 129 -4.21 23.21 -9.64
N SER A 130 -3.34 22.66 -10.50
CA SER A 130 -2.93 23.34 -11.74
C SER A 130 -4.07 23.46 -12.75
N ILE A 131 -4.94 22.46 -12.84
CA ILE A 131 -6.15 22.54 -13.68
C ILE A 131 -7.12 23.57 -13.08
N TYR A 132 -7.33 23.55 -11.76
CA TYR A 132 -8.17 24.52 -11.07
C TYR A 132 -7.70 25.96 -11.35
N SER A 133 -6.41 26.24 -11.17
CA SER A 133 -5.87 27.59 -11.37
C SER A 133 -5.93 28.03 -12.83
N ALA A 134 -5.82 27.11 -13.78
CA ALA A 134 -6.03 27.41 -15.21
C ALA A 134 -7.47 27.84 -15.53
N HIS A 135 -8.47 27.27 -14.85
CA HIS A 135 -9.88 27.64 -15.06
C HIS A 135 -10.32 28.87 -14.25
N MET A 136 -9.86 28.98 -13.00
CA MET A 136 -10.33 30.01 -12.07
C MET A 136 -9.45 31.27 -12.08
N GLY A 137 -8.21 31.17 -12.58
CA GLY A 137 -7.25 32.29 -12.61
C GLY A 137 -6.50 32.51 -11.28
N PHE A 138 -6.78 31.71 -10.26
CA PHE A 138 -6.12 31.74 -8.95
C PHE A 138 -6.00 30.33 -8.37
N VAL A 139 -5.02 30.11 -7.49
CA VAL A 139 -4.87 28.84 -6.77
C VAL A 139 -6.00 28.64 -5.76
N PRO A 140 -6.49 27.41 -5.53
CA PRO A 140 -7.57 27.17 -4.58
C PRO A 140 -7.15 27.60 -3.17
N THR A 141 -8.10 28.06 -2.37
CA THR A 141 -7.86 28.48 -0.98
C THR A 141 -8.02 27.32 0.01
N ALA A 142 -8.70 26.26 -0.42
CA ALA A 142 -8.83 25.04 0.34
C ALA A 142 -8.82 23.84 -0.62
N LEU A 143 -8.20 22.73 -0.17
CA LEU A 143 -8.23 21.46 -0.90
C LEU A 143 -9.65 20.97 -1.18
N THR A 144 -10.63 21.31 -0.35
CA THR A 144 -12.04 20.92 -0.53
C THR A 144 -12.68 21.52 -1.80
N GLU A 145 -12.15 22.63 -2.31
CA GLU A 145 -12.64 23.26 -3.55
C GLU A 145 -12.37 22.37 -4.78
N LEU A 146 -11.36 21.50 -4.73
CA LEU A 146 -11.02 20.57 -5.82
C LEU A 146 -12.12 19.53 -6.07
N THR A 147 -12.87 19.17 -5.03
CA THR A 147 -13.96 18.18 -5.11
C THR A 147 -15.32 18.79 -5.43
N GLY A 148 -15.41 20.13 -5.42
CA GLY A 148 -16.63 20.86 -5.71
C GLY A 148 -16.68 21.39 -7.13
N VAL A 149 -17.87 21.83 -7.54
CA VAL A 149 -18.05 22.68 -8.71
C VAL A 149 -17.87 24.13 -8.25
N VAL A 150 -17.03 24.89 -8.94
CA VAL A 150 -16.68 26.28 -8.57
C VAL A 150 -16.95 27.20 -9.76
N THR A 151 -17.39 28.43 -9.47
CA THR A 151 -17.66 29.46 -10.49
C THR A 151 -16.68 30.62 -10.31
N ASN A 152 -16.00 31.02 -11.38
CA ASN A 152 -15.06 32.13 -11.36
C ASN A 152 -15.77 33.48 -11.38
N THR A 153 -15.00 34.57 -11.23
CA THR A 153 -15.52 35.95 -11.26
C THR A 153 -16.07 36.37 -12.63
N GLN A 154 -15.82 35.60 -13.70
CA GLN A 154 -16.39 35.78 -15.03
C GLN A 154 -17.70 34.97 -15.23
N GLY A 155 -18.20 34.29 -14.19
CA GLY A 155 -19.42 33.49 -14.26
C GLY A 155 -19.26 32.15 -14.97
N GLN A 156 -18.03 31.68 -15.19
CA GLN A 156 -17.76 30.36 -15.77
C GLN A 156 -17.67 29.32 -14.65
N THR A 157 -18.43 28.24 -14.81
CA THR A 157 -18.48 27.14 -13.87
C THR A 157 -17.62 25.97 -14.36
N ALA A 158 -16.79 25.41 -13.48
CA ALA A 158 -15.96 24.25 -13.78
C ALA A 158 -15.82 23.33 -12.55
N GLY A 159 -15.31 22.12 -12.79
CA GLY A 159 -15.13 21.08 -11.78
C GLY A 159 -16.20 19.99 -11.83
N PRO A 160 -16.11 18.98 -10.96
CA PRO A 160 -15.07 18.79 -9.95
C PRO A 160 -13.72 18.43 -10.59
N PHE A 161 -12.64 19.02 -10.06
CA PHE A 161 -11.28 18.82 -10.57
C PHE A 161 -10.64 17.53 -10.05
N MET A 162 -11.24 16.95 -9.02
CA MET A 162 -10.89 15.64 -8.50
C MET A 162 -12.12 15.00 -7.84
N ALA A 163 -12.28 13.68 -7.94
CA ALA A 163 -13.46 12.99 -7.41
C ALA A 163 -13.48 12.95 -5.87
N THR A 164 -12.33 12.70 -5.24
CA THR A 164 -12.20 12.59 -3.78
C THR A 164 -10.81 13.02 -3.36
N LEU A 165 -10.70 13.71 -2.22
CA LEU A 165 -9.40 14.03 -1.63
C LEU A 165 -8.69 12.74 -1.16
N PRO A 166 -7.41 12.54 -1.53
CA PRO A 166 -6.64 11.42 -1.01
C PRO A 166 -6.43 11.58 0.49
N THR A 167 -6.52 10.47 1.21
CA THR A 167 -6.14 10.38 2.62
C THR A 167 -4.70 9.91 2.74
N SER A 168 -4.06 10.23 3.87
CA SER A 168 -2.71 9.75 4.16
C SER A 168 -2.64 8.21 4.11
N PRO A 169 -1.51 7.62 3.67
CA PRO A 169 -1.30 6.18 3.70
C PRO A 169 -1.59 5.56 5.08
N ALA A 170 -2.24 4.40 5.09
CA ALA A 170 -2.56 3.69 6.32
C ALA A 170 -1.29 3.27 7.09
N GLY A 171 -1.29 3.51 8.41
CA GLY A 171 -0.16 3.20 9.29
C GLY A 171 1.01 4.18 9.21
N TRP A 172 0.87 5.29 8.49
CA TRP A 172 1.88 6.36 8.44
C TRP A 172 1.84 7.16 9.75
N THR A 173 2.94 7.22 10.49
CA THR A 173 2.96 7.82 11.83
C THR A 173 4.12 8.82 12.03
N PRO A 174 3.88 10.02 12.58
CA PRO A 174 2.57 10.67 12.75
C PRO A 174 1.91 10.93 11.38
N SER A 175 0.59 10.75 11.27
CA SER A 175 -0.16 11.10 10.05
C SER A 175 -0.75 12.49 10.20
N THR A 176 -0.10 13.49 9.64
CA THR A 176 -0.62 14.88 9.62
C THR A 176 -1.59 15.15 8.45
N GLY A 177 -1.83 14.16 7.58
CA GLY A 177 -2.56 14.37 6.33
C GLY A 177 -1.78 15.20 5.32
N TYR A 178 -2.44 15.62 4.24
CA TYR A 178 -1.88 16.55 3.26
C TYR A 178 -2.10 17.99 3.75
N VAL A 179 -1.00 18.68 4.03
CA VAL A 179 -0.97 20.09 4.40
C VAL A 179 -0.81 20.91 3.12
N TYR A 180 -1.74 21.84 2.90
CA TYR A 180 -1.75 22.72 1.76
C TYR A 180 -1.52 24.15 2.23
N ALA A 181 -0.39 24.74 1.82
CA ALA A 181 -0.08 26.15 2.02
C ALA A 181 -0.20 26.85 0.67
N TYR A 182 -0.81 28.02 0.63
CA TYR A 182 -1.08 28.75 -0.60
C TYR A 182 -0.86 30.25 -0.43
N SER A 183 -0.60 30.93 -1.55
CA SER A 183 -0.57 32.37 -1.64
C SER A 183 -1.30 32.80 -2.92
N THR A 184 -2.50 33.35 -2.77
CA THR A 184 -3.29 33.86 -3.90
C THR A 184 -2.64 35.08 -4.54
N ALA A 185 -1.89 35.88 -3.78
CA ALA A 185 -1.16 37.04 -4.28
C ALA A 185 0.06 36.65 -5.14
N ALA A 186 0.78 35.57 -4.75
CA ALA A 186 1.94 35.08 -5.50
C ALA A 186 1.56 34.02 -6.56
N GLY A 187 0.33 33.49 -6.53
CA GLY A 187 -0.10 32.38 -7.38
C GLY A 187 0.64 31.07 -7.10
N THR A 188 1.24 30.94 -5.91
CA THR A 188 2.05 29.77 -5.52
C THR A 188 1.33 28.92 -4.48
N TYR A 189 1.66 27.63 -4.47
CA TYR A 189 1.20 26.71 -3.44
C TYR A 189 2.34 25.76 -3.06
N ASN A 190 2.19 25.11 -1.90
CA ASN A 190 3.07 24.05 -1.43
C ASN A 190 2.18 22.95 -0.83
N LEU A 191 2.37 21.73 -1.30
CA LEU A 191 1.75 20.53 -0.76
C LEU A 191 2.80 19.76 0.03
N SER A 192 2.53 19.51 1.32
CA SER A 192 3.41 18.70 2.15
C SER A 192 2.66 17.62 2.89
N ALA A 193 3.31 16.48 3.10
CA ALA A 193 2.79 15.40 3.91
C ALA A 193 3.96 14.71 4.63
N THR A 194 3.80 14.47 5.92
CA THR A 194 4.87 13.94 6.79
C THR A 194 4.41 12.64 7.45
N GLY A 195 5.31 11.67 7.55
CA GLY A 195 5.14 10.47 8.36
C GLY A 195 6.28 9.46 8.19
N ASP A 196 6.39 8.49 9.09
CA ASP A 196 7.47 7.49 9.15
C ASP A 196 8.88 8.12 9.04
N GLY A 197 9.05 9.33 9.59
CA GLY A 197 10.30 10.09 9.56
C GLY A 197 10.66 10.75 8.22
N ALA A 198 9.77 10.71 7.23
CA ALA A 198 9.96 11.32 5.92
C ALA A 198 8.90 12.40 5.64
N THR A 199 9.32 13.48 4.96
CA THR A 199 8.43 14.54 4.49
C THR A 199 8.47 14.58 2.96
N VAL A 200 7.29 14.46 2.34
CA VAL A 200 7.09 14.65 0.91
C VAL A 200 6.58 16.07 0.71
N THR A 201 7.30 16.88 -0.06
CA THR A 201 6.92 18.24 -0.41
C THR A 201 6.90 18.41 -1.93
N LEU A 202 5.87 19.06 -2.45
CA LEU A 202 5.76 19.47 -3.85
C LEU A 202 5.45 20.97 -3.92
N PRO A 203 6.07 21.71 -4.86
CA PRO A 203 5.64 23.04 -5.24
C PRO A 203 4.35 23.00 -6.09
#